data_AF-A0A5B8JH11-F1
#
_entry.id   AF-A0A5B8JH11-F1
#
_cell.length_a   1.000
_cell.length_b   1.000
_cell.length_c   1.000
_cell.angle_alpha   90.00
_cell.angle_beta   90.00
_cell.angle_gamma   90.00
#
_symmetry.space_group_name_H-M   'P 1'
#
loop_
_entity.id
_entity.type
_entity.pdbx_description
1 polymer ?
#
loop_
_entity_poly.entity_id
_entity_poly.type
_entity_poly.pdbx_seq_one_letter_code
_entity_poly.pdbx_strand_id
1 'polypeptide(L)'
;MIALATAGTAFGAQALREKVLRPDRLAADAPTRLTMVEPAANVRAPAAQVRSIVDENLAAGSRNWIPDQNIGKASSDTYGHIMGYTSTTSAGHGDAVDFHVSVRSAKTYRVSVFRIGYYGGKGARLMTTSPVLTGRRQAAPVSDRETGALSCAWARSWGIRVPESWRSGLYQAVFTTADGYRSSTPFVVREPQRSSALLCVIPFTTYQAYNMWPKDGKAGKNLYGGYLPGGGAGGAASRSLKVSFDRPYSGAGTPSWFNMDTSFVRWAEERGYDITYASSVDLHDGSVDPARYRAVFFPGHDEYWSKQMYDSASGAVAAGRNLAFLGANNVYFHVRLERSATGRPDRVMACYKSAPDPGAGESGATTIWRSILPDRALAEQRLLGIQFSGIVKKPTPLVVRQPGHWLWRGTGVKDGEQLANLVGVEADCYDIHSPQPQGRRTLLADSRYEDSKQAKTKTQHTAVTEHTGGGTVFMAGTFHWPLMLVDDDAYTRKTVKPSGATKAKIRRATANAVFRLTAGAPR
;
A
#
# COMPACT_ATOMS: atom_id res chain seq x y z
N MET A 1 37.46 -24.80 -47.01
CA MET A 1 38.27 -23.57 -46.84
C MET A 1 38.65 -23.52 -45.37
N ILE A 2 39.81 -23.98 -44.87
CA ILE A 2 41.22 -23.59 -45.17
C ILE A 2 41.32 -22.06 -45.17
N ALA A 3 42.06 -21.33 -44.33
CA ALA A 3 43.34 -21.55 -43.61
C ALA A 3 43.32 -20.79 -42.25
N LEU A 4 43.99 -21.17 -41.15
CA LEU A 4 45.44 -21.15 -40.83
C LEU A 4 46.22 -19.89 -41.26
N ALA A 5 46.80 -19.15 -40.30
CA ALA A 5 48.25 -18.89 -40.23
C ALA A 5 48.63 -18.01 -39.03
N THR A 6 49.59 -18.51 -38.26
CA THR A 6 50.43 -17.87 -37.26
C THR A 6 51.66 -17.22 -37.90
N ALA A 7 52.21 -16.18 -37.27
CA ALA A 7 53.62 -15.73 -37.32
C ALA A 7 53.78 -14.64 -36.22
N GLY A 8 54.89 -14.42 -35.52
CA GLY A 8 56.27 -14.86 -35.66
C GLY A 8 57.15 -13.81 -34.94
N THR A 9 58.16 -14.29 -34.22
CA THR A 9 59.07 -13.68 -33.22
C THR A 9 60.08 -12.60 -33.67
N ALA A 10 60.42 -11.72 -32.71
CA ALA A 10 61.75 -11.25 -32.23
C ALA A 10 62.70 -10.36 -33.08
N PHE A 11 63.21 -9.26 -32.49
CA PHE A 11 64.58 -9.06 -31.94
C PHE A 11 64.96 -7.57 -31.80
N GLY A 12 65.79 -7.21 -30.80
CA GLY A 12 66.59 -5.97 -30.79
C GLY A 12 66.92 -5.39 -29.41
N ALA A 13 68.14 -5.64 -28.92
CA ALA A 13 68.68 -5.23 -27.61
C ALA A 13 69.53 -3.96 -27.68
N GLN A 14 69.67 -3.22 -26.57
CA GLN A 14 70.92 -2.51 -26.24
C GLN A 14 71.05 -2.22 -24.73
N ALA A 15 72.30 -2.18 -24.26
CA ALA A 15 72.72 -2.54 -22.92
C ALA A 15 73.33 -1.37 -22.11
N LEU A 16 73.33 -1.57 -20.78
CA LEU A 16 74.36 -1.24 -19.77
C LEU A 16 74.73 0.23 -19.47
N ARG A 17 74.57 0.62 -18.21
CA ARG A 17 75.70 0.78 -17.26
C ARG A 17 75.24 1.04 -15.82
N GLU A 18 75.63 0.15 -14.91
CA GLU A 18 75.72 0.40 -13.47
C GLU A 18 77.00 1.19 -13.13
N LYS A 19 76.95 2.01 -12.07
CA LYS A 19 78.11 2.40 -11.26
C LYS A 19 77.71 2.34 -9.79
N VAL A 20 78.59 1.73 -9.00
CA VAL A 20 78.42 1.36 -7.59
C VAL A 20 79.49 2.06 -6.73
N LEU A 21 79.19 2.20 -5.43
CA LEU A 21 80.03 2.45 -4.23
C LEU A 21 80.37 3.92 -3.86
N ARG A 22 80.39 4.37 -2.60
CA ARG A 22 79.80 4.05 -1.26
C ARG A 22 80.05 5.34 -0.38
N PRO A 23 80.15 5.35 0.98
CA PRO A 23 79.43 6.31 1.82
C PRO A 23 80.36 7.34 2.48
N ASP A 24 79.83 8.43 3.04
CA ASP A 24 80.53 9.12 4.13
C ASP A 24 79.58 9.86 5.08
N ARG A 25 80.03 9.94 6.33
CA ARG A 25 79.31 10.26 7.56
C ARG A 25 79.18 11.76 7.86
N LEU A 26 78.01 12.09 8.44
CA LEU A 26 77.73 12.95 9.61
C LEU A 26 78.40 14.34 9.75
N ALA A 27 77.55 15.36 9.81
CA ALA A 27 77.68 16.48 10.74
C ALA A 27 76.30 16.78 11.37
N ALA A 28 76.30 17.06 12.67
CA ALA A 28 75.14 17.20 13.55
C ALA A 28 74.52 18.61 13.51
N ASP A 29 73.19 18.72 13.70
CA ASP A 29 72.62 19.55 14.78
C ASP A 29 71.07 19.48 14.91
N ALA A 30 70.65 19.56 16.19
CA ALA A 30 69.33 19.91 16.76
C ALA A 30 68.09 18.97 16.61
N PRO A 31 67.33 18.70 17.69
CA PRO A 31 66.10 17.91 17.63
C PRO A 31 64.90 18.78 17.23
N THR A 32 64.43 18.65 15.99
CA THR A 32 63.17 19.26 15.57
C THR A 32 62.01 18.37 15.98
N ARG A 33 61.10 18.89 16.83
CA ARG A 33 59.81 18.26 17.17
C ARG A 33 59.06 17.86 15.90
N LEU A 34 58.76 16.58 15.75
CA LEU A 34 57.75 16.09 14.81
C LEU A 34 56.38 16.56 15.29
N THR A 35 55.85 17.61 14.69
CA THR A 35 54.42 17.93 14.76
C THR A 35 53.65 16.85 14.00
N MET A 36 52.81 16.09 14.71
CA MET A 36 51.81 15.25 14.08
C MET A 36 50.88 16.12 13.22
N VAL A 37 50.86 15.85 11.92
CA VAL A 37 49.85 16.40 11.02
C VAL A 37 48.55 15.64 11.31
N GLU A 38 47.56 16.32 11.88
CA GLU A 38 46.22 15.76 12.04
C GLU A 38 45.66 15.33 10.68
N PRO A 39 45.01 14.16 10.58
CA PRO A 39 44.37 13.76 9.34
C PRO A 39 43.26 14.75 9.01
N ALA A 40 43.32 15.32 7.80
CA ALA A 40 42.30 16.22 7.28
C ALA A 40 40.91 15.61 7.48
N ALA A 41 40.04 16.39 8.11
CA ALA A 41 38.66 16.03 8.38
C ALA A 41 38.02 15.46 7.10
N ASN A 42 37.50 14.25 7.23
CA ASN A 42 36.75 13.56 6.19
C ASN A 42 35.57 14.46 5.80
N VAL A 43 35.66 15.14 4.64
CA VAL A 43 34.56 15.95 4.13
C VAL A 43 33.44 14.98 3.79
N ARG A 44 32.48 14.89 4.72
CA ARG A 44 31.24 14.14 4.53
C ARG A 44 30.62 14.64 3.22
N ALA A 45 30.42 13.74 2.26
CA ALA A 45 29.66 14.05 1.06
C ALA A 45 28.35 14.76 1.47
N PRO A 46 27.93 15.83 0.77
CA PRO A 46 26.72 16.53 1.15
C PRO A 46 25.57 15.52 1.20
N ALA A 47 24.86 15.47 2.33
CA ALA A 47 23.68 14.63 2.46
C ALA A 47 22.78 14.91 1.25
N ALA A 48 22.43 13.87 0.49
CA ALA A 48 21.58 14.00 -0.68
C ALA A 48 20.33 14.80 -0.26
N GLN A 49 20.16 15.99 -0.85
CA GLN A 49 19.08 16.89 -0.48
C GLN A 49 17.75 16.14 -0.65
N VAL A 50 17.03 15.95 0.46
CA VAL A 50 15.77 15.20 0.48
C VAL A 50 14.77 15.97 -0.39
N ARG A 51 14.53 15.49 -1.61
CA ARG A 51 13.60 16.12 -2.56
C ARG A 51 12.20 16.19 -1.96
N SER A 52 11.61 17.38 -1.94
CA SER A 52 10.22 17.52 -1.50
C SER A 52 9.29 16.77 -2.47
N ILE A 53 8.05 16.49 -2.05
CA ILE A 53 7.04 15.94 -2.98
C ILE A 53 6.74 16.94 -4.12
N VAL A 54 6.89 18.24 -3.88
CA VAL A 54 6.80 19.27 -4.92
C VAL A 54 7.88 19.07 -5.97
N ASP A 55 9.14 18.87 -5.56
CA ASP A 55 10.26 18.62 -6.48
C ASP A 55 10.10 17.28 -7.23
N GLU A 56 9.63 16.24 -6.54
CA GLU A 56 9.36 14.94 -7.16
C GLU A 56 8.29 15.07 -8.27
N ASN A 57 7.27 15.89 -8.05
CA ASN A 57 6.21 16.11 -9.02
C ASN A 57 6.61 16.90 -10.27
N LEU A 58 7.78 17.56 -10.28
CA LEU A 58 8.34 18.18 -11.48
C LEU A 58 8.85 17.15 -12.49
N ALA A 59 9.04 15.90 -12.05
CA ALA A 59 9.52 14.84 -12.91
C ALA A 59 8.46 14.40 -13.95
N ALA A 60 8.94 13.91 -15.10
CA ALA A 60 8.06 13.48 -16.18
C ALA A 60 7.13 12.33 -15.75
N GLY A 61 5.82 12.59 -15.76
CA GLY A 61 4.80 11.58 -15.50
C GLY A 61 4.48 10.69 -16.72
N SER A 62 3.78 9.59 -16.46
CA SER A 62 3.31 8.59 -17.41
C SER A 62 1.95 8.03 -17.01
N ARG A 63 1.10 7.70 -17.99
CA ARG A 63 -0.15 6.95 -17.79
C ARG A 63 0.03 5.43 -17.95
N ASN A 64 1.25 4.97 -18.30
CA ASN A 64 1.53 3.58 -18.60
C ASN A 64 1.66 2.69 -17.36
N TRP A 65 1.25 3.15 -16.18
CA TRP A 65 1.32 2.37 -14.95
C TRP A 65 0.08 1.48 -14.74
N ILE A 66 -1.04 1.75 -15.40
CA ILE A 66 -2.28 0.95 -15.28
C ILE A 66 -2.33 -0.10 -16.41
N PRO A 67 -2.38 -1.41 -16.11
CA PRO A 67 -2.70 -2.44 -17.09
C PRO A 67 -4.18 -2.81 -16.97
N ASP A 68 -5.10 -1.97 -17.42
CA ASP A 68 -6.54 -2.29 -17.33
C ASP A 68 -7.12 -2.83 -18.64
N GLN A 69 -8.34 -3.37 -18.54
CA GLN A 69 -9.08 -3.93 -19.67
C GLN A 69 -9.46 -2.93 -20.77
N ASN A 70 -9.33 -1.61 -20.52
CA ASN A 70 -9.53 -0.61 -21.57
C ASN A 70 -8.30 -0.55 -22.50
N ILE A 71 -7.18 -1.14 -22.08
CA ILE A 71 -6.05 -1.43 -22.94
C ILE A 71 -6.30 -2.81 -23.56
N GLY A 72 -6.44 -2.89 -24.88
CA GLY A 72 -6.77 -4.12 -25.61
C GLY A 72 -5.77 -5.30 -25.46
N LYS A 73 -4.77 -5.15 -24.59
CA LYS A 73 -3.77 -6.16 -24.24
C LYS A 73 -3.60 -6.33 -22.73
N ALA A 74 -4.66 -6.17 -21.95
CA ALA A 74 -4.66 -6.61 -20.55
C ALA A 74 -4.55 -8.15 -20.48
N SER A 75 -3.74 -8.66 -19.56
CA SER A 75 -3.71 -10.08 -19.24
C SER A 75 -5.03 -10.50 -18.58
N SER A 76 -5.38 -11.77 -18.72
CA SER A 76 -6.56 -12.38 -18.10
C SER A 76 -6.13 -13.64 -17.36
N ASP A 77 -6.79 -13.96 -16.26
CA ASP A 77 -6.46 -15.14 -15.45
C ASP A 77 -6.74 -16.45 -16.19
N THR A 78 -7.76 -16.47 -17.06
CA THR A 78 -8.11 -17.65 -17.87
C THR A 78 -7.00 -18.04 -18.85
N TYR A 79 -6.35 -17.05 -19.48
CA TYR A 79 -5.30 -17.32 -20.48
C TYR A 79 -3.90 -17.26 -19.87
N GLY A 80 -3.67 -16.33 -18.94
CA GLY A 80 -2.40 -16.13 -18.26
C GLY A 80 -1.30 -15.60 -19.18
N HIS A 81 -1.61 -14.61 -20.05
CA HIS A 81 -0.64 -14.04 -21.01
C HIS A 81 0.68 -13.70 -20.33
N ILE A 82 0.58 -12.92 -19.25
CA ILE A 82 1.63 -12.63 -18.30
C ILE A 82 1.02 -12.31 -16.94
N MET A 83 1.56 -12.86 -15.86
CA MET A 83 1.13 -12.59 -14.48
C MET A 83 2.35 -12.56 -13.58
N GLY A 84 2.29 -11.81 -12.47
CA GLY A 84 3.38 -11.78 -11.52
C GLY A 84 3.02 -11.18 -10.18
N TYR A 85 3.92 -11.36 -9.23
CA TYR A 85 3.83 -10.83 -7.87
C TYR A 85 5.23 -10.45 -7.36
N THR A 86 5.27 -9.62 -6.32
CA THR A 86 6.50 -9.26 -5.61
C THR A 86 6.75 -10.17 -4.42
N SER A 87 8.02 -10.37 -4.09
CA SER A 87 8.43 -11.12 -2.90
C SER A 87 8.01 -10.45 -1.59
N THR A 88 7.70 -9.15 -1.59
CA THR A 88 7.35 -8.37 -0.40
C THR A 88 6.22 -7.37 -0.69
N THR A 89 5.50 -6.94 0.35
CA THR A 89 4.51 -5.84 0.25
C THR A 89 5.19 -4.47 0.40
N SER A 90 6.34 -4.39 1.07
CA SER A 90 7.15 -3.19 1.20
C SER A 90 8.65 -3.47 1.20
N ALA A 91 9.47 -2.45 0.88
CA ALA A 91 10.92 -2.49 0.99
C ALA A 91 11.49 -1.12 1.36
N GLY A 92 12.50 -1.06 2.22
CA GLY A 92 13.30 0.15 2.46
C GLY A 92 14.43 0.33 1.45
N HIS A 93 15.22 1.39 1.59
CA HIS A 93 16.44 1.56 0.80
C HIS A 93 17.44 0.43 1.06
N GLY A 94 18.07 -0.07 0.00
CA GLY A 94 19.02 -1.19 0.05
C GLY A 94 18.37 -2.58 0.05
N ASP A 95 17.11 -2.67 0.47
CA ASP A 95 16.33 -3.92 0.45
C ASP A 95 16.06 -4.39 -0.99
N ALA A 96 15.87 -5.70 -1.14
CA ALA A 96 15.53 -6.32 -2.41
C ALA A 96 14.02 -6.41 -2.61
N VAL A 97 13.56 -6.08 -3.81
CA VAL A 97 12.22 -6.42 -4.31
C VAL A 97 12.40 -7.39 -5.47
N ASP A 98 11.97 -8.64 -5.27
CA ASP A 98 12.04 -9.67 -6.29
C ASP A 98 10.70 -9.82 -6.99
N PHE A 99 10.74 -9.96 -8.30
CA PHE A 99 9.59 -10.15 -9.17
C PHE A 99 9.54 -11.59 -9.67
N HIS A 100 8.40 -12.23 -9.43
CA HIS A 100 8.12 -13.59 -9.83
C HIS A 100 7.09 -13.56 -10.95
N VAL A 101 7.49 -13.89 -12.17
CA VAL A 101 6.66 -13.72 -13.37
C VAL A 101 6.47 -15.06 -14.08
N SER A 102 5.25 -15.30 -14.55
CA SER A 102 4.88 -16.44 -15.39
C SER A 102 4.21 -15.93 -16.66
N VAL A 103 4.60 -16.51 -17.80
CA VAL A 103 3.97 -16.27 -19.11
C VAL A 103 3.39 -17.57 -19.65
N ARG A 104 2.29 -17.51 -20.40
CA ARG A 104 1.63 -18.71 -20.93
C ARG A 104 2.54 -19.53 -21.85
N SER A 105 3.18 -18.86 -22.79
CA SER A 105 4.13 -19.43 -23.76
C SER A 105 5.45 -18.69 -23.65
N ALA A 106 6.56 -19.39 -23.90
CA ALA A 106 7.89 -18.81 -23.80
C ALA A 106 8.01 -17.60 -24.74
N LYS A 107 8.32 -16.43 -24.17
CA LYS A 107 8.46 -15.17 -24.90
C LYS A 107 9.23 -14.16 -24.08
N THR A 108 9.73 -13.12 -24.74
CA THR A 108 10.40 -12.03 -24.04
C THR A 108 9.40 -11.05 -23.43
N TYR A 109 9.81 -10.40 -22.35
CA TYR A 109 9.03 -9.37 -21.66
C TYR A 109 9.96 -8.39 -20.94
N ARG A 110 9.39 -7.29 -20.43
CA ARG A 110 10.07 -6.35 -19.52
C ARG A 110 9.22 -6.10 -18.28
N VAL A 111 9.88 -5.69 -17.20
CA VAL A 111 9.25 -5.14 -16.01
C VAL A 111 9.55 -3.65 -15.95
N SER A 112 8.52 -2.81 -15.95
CA SER A 112 8.66 -1.36 -15.75
C SER A 112 8.08 -0.98 -14.40
N VAL A 113 8.89 -0.34 -13.55
CA VAL A 113 8.47 0.05 -12.21
C VAL A 113 8.10 1.52 -12.21
N PHE A 114 6.90 1.82 -11.72
CA PHE A 114 6.35 3.16 -11.63
C PHE A 114 6.14 3.57 -10.18
N ARG A 115 6.51 4.79 -9.81
CA ARG A 115 6.08 5.42 -8.54
C ARG A 115 4.76 6.13 -8.78
N ILE A 116 3.71 5.77 -8.07
CA ILE A 116 2.38 6.36 -8.18
C ILE A 116 2.35 7.70 -7.44
N GLY A 117 1.72 8.72 -8.04
CA GLY A 117 1.76 10.10 -7.57
C GLY A 117 1.10 11.08 -8.54
N TYR A 118 1.24 12.38 -8.32
CA TYR A 118 0.55 13.37 -9.16
C TYR A 118 1.16 13.50 -10.57
N TYR A 119 2.43 13.90 -10.66
CA TYR A 119 3.21 14.08 -11.90
C TYR A 119 2.44 14.76 -13.06
N GLY A 120 1.91 15.95 -12.81
CA GLY A 120 1.12 16.71 -13.79
C GLY A 120 -0.19 16.01 -14.18
N GLY A 121 -0.81 15.29 -13.23
CA GLY A 121 -2.05 14.55 -13.43
C GLY A 121 -1.90 13.22 -14.16
N LYS A 122 -0.69 12.78 -14.54
CA LYS A 122 -0.48 11.51 -15.25
C LYS A 122 -0.57 10.27 -14.36
N GLY A 123 -0.45 10.43 -13.04
CA GLY A 123 -0.74 9.39 -12.05
C GLY A 123 0.46 8.52 -11.64
N ALA A 124 1.56 8.55 -12.38
CA ALA A 124 2.81 7.93 -11.96
C ALA A 124 4.02 8.47 -12.73
N ARG A 125 5.22 8.17 -12.27
CA ARG A 125 6.50 8.35 -12.97
C ARG A 125 7.15 6.99 -13.21
N LEU A 126 7.76 6.80 -14.38
CA LEU A 126 8.60 5.64 -14.64
C LEU A 126 9.92 5.78 -13.87
N MET A 127 10.25 4.80 -13.04
CA MET A 127 11.44 4.81 -12.19
C MET A 127 12.57 4.01 -12.81
N THR A 128 12.26 2.82 -13.34
CA THR A 128 13.22 1.96 -14.02
C THR A 128 12.50 0.94 -14.89
N THR A 129 13.23 0.35 -15.83
CA THR A 129 12.79 -0.77 -16.65
C THR A 129 13.88 -1.83 -16.67
N SER A 130 13.48 -3.09 -16.51
CA SER A 130 14.40 -4.23 -16.60
C SER A 130 15.06 -4.32 -17.99
N PRO A 131 16.18 -5.05 -18.12
CA PRO A 131 16.59 -5.64 -19.39
C PRO A 131 15.46 -6.48 -20.02
N VAL A 132 15.64 -6.90 -21.28
CA VAL A 132 14.73 -7.89 -21.88
C VAL A 132 14.90 -9.21 -21.13
N LEU A 133 13.81 -9.74 -20.59
CA LEU A 133 13.79 -11.00 -19.84
C LEU A 133 13.15 -12.09 -20.69
N THR A 134 13.64 -13.32 -20.56
CA THR A 134 13.02 -14.50 -21.18
C THR A 134 12.01 -15.10 -20.22
N GLY A 135 10.73 -14.98 -20.57
CA GLY A 135 9.62 -15.55 -19.81
C GLY A 135 9.42 -17.02 -20.12
N ARG A 136 9.06 -17.79 -19.09
CA ARG A 136 8.60 -19.18 -19.19
C ARG A 136 7.35 -19.36 -18.34
N ARG A 137 6.59 -20.40 -18.64
CA ARG A 137 5.46 -20.80 -17.80
C ARG A 137 5.99 -21.40 -16.50
N GLN A 138 5.58 -20.85 -15.38
CA GLN A 138 5.90 -21.39 -14.05
C GLN A 138 4.80 -22.31 -13.54
N ALA A 139 5.13 -23.16 -12.56
CA ALA A 139 4.21 -24.16 -12.02
C ALA A 139 2.92 -23.53 -11.49
N ALA A 140 1.77 -24.13 -11.80
CA ALA A 140 0.52 -23.72 -11.19
C ALA A 140 0.53 -24.14 -9.70
N PRO A 141 0.08 -23.27 -8.78
CA PRO A 141 -0.01 -23.66 -7.38
C PRO A 141 -1.09 -24.72 -7.19
N VAL A 142 -0.86 -25.60 -6.21
CA VAL A 142 -1.88 -26.54 -5.74
C VAL A 142 -2.61 -25.88 -4.58
N SER A 143 -3.95 -25.97 -4.57
CA SER A 143 -4.75 -25.51 -3.43
C SER A 143 -4.44 -26.38 -2.22
N ASP A 144 -4.13 -25.74 -1.10
CA ASP A 144 -4.10 -26.40 0.18
C ASP A 144 -5.49 -27.02 0.47
N ARG A 145 -5.51 -28.28 0.92
CA ARG A 145 -6.76 -29.04 1.04
C ARG A 145 -7.60 -28.62 2.24
N GLU A 146 -6.97 -28.16 3.31
CA GLU A 146 -7.63 -27.79 4.56
C GLU A 146 -8.10 -26.34 4.54
N THR A 147 -7.25 -25.45 4.04
CA THR A 147 -7.45 -24.00 4.09
C THR A 147 -7.87 -23.41 2.75
N GLY A 148 -7.74 -24.15 1.64
CA GLY A 148 -8.00 -23.62 0.30
C GLY A 148 -6.98 -22.58 -0.17
N ALA A 149 -5.86 -22.40 0.54
CA ALA A 149 -4.84 -21.42 0.22
C ALA A 149 -4.15 -21.75 -1.11
N LEU A 150 -3.90 -20.72 -1.92
CA LEU A 150 -3.10 -20.81 -3.14
C LEU A 150 -1.83 -19.98 -2.95
N SER A 151 -0.67 -20.62 -3.04
CA SER A 151 0.63 -19.97 -2.95
C SER A 151 1.54 -20.48 -4.05
N CYS A 152 2.14 -19.57 -4.81
CA CYS A 152 3.09 -19.92 -5.86
C CYS A 152 4.48 -20.17 -5.28
N ALA A 153 5.19 -21.14 -5.85
CA ALA A 153 6.62 -21.37 -5.64
C ALA A 153 7.41 -20.94 -6.88
N TRP A 154 7.01 -19.83 -7.51
CA TRP A 154 7.63 -19.37 -8.75
C TRP A 154 9.08 -18.94 -8.48
N ALA A 155 10.00 -19.34 -9.35
CA ALA A 155 11.37 -18.86 -9.34
C ALA A 155 11.41 -17.35 -9.59
N ARG A 156 12.35 -16.67 -8.93
CA ARG A 156 12.63 -15.25 -9.18
C ARG A 156 12.97 -15.04 -10.65
N SER A 157 12.31 -14.08 -11.30
CA SER A 157 12.57 -13.75 -12.70
C SER A 157 13.47 -12.53 -12.84
N TRP A 158 13.29 -11.52 -11.97
CA TRP A 158 14.13 -10.33 -11.89
C TRP A 158 14.03 -9.75 -10.48
N GLY A 159 14.95 -8.88 -10.09
CA GLY A 159 14.90 -8.20 -8.80
C GLY A 159 15.63 -6.86 -8.87
N ILE A 160 15.23 -5.95 -7.98
CA ILE A 160 15.86 -4.65 -7.79
C ILE A 160 16.31 -4.51 -6.34
N ARG A 161 17.45 -3.86 -6.12
CA ARG A 161 17.74 -3.25 -4.82
C ARG A 161 17.21 -1.83 -4.86
N VAL A 162 16.42 -1.44 -3.87
CA VAL A 162 15.81 -0.11 -3.83
C VAL A 162 16.94 0.93 -3.69
N PRO A 163 17.16 1.80 -4.69
CA PRO A 163 18.19 2.82 -4.60
C PRO A 163 17.81 3.91 -3.57
N GLU A 164 18.81 4.55 -2.95
CA GLU A 164 18.59 5.68 -2.03
C GLU A 164 17.89 6.88 -2.70
N SER A 165 17.97 6.98 -4.03
CA SER A 165 17.29 8.02 -4.81
C SER A 165 15.78 7.81 -4.93
N TRP A 166 15.26 6.63 -4.57
CA TRP A 166 13.83 6.35 -4.65
C TRP A 166 13.12 6.92 -3.42
N ARG A 167 12.10 7.73 -3.66
CA ARG A 167 11.29 8.30 -2.58
C ARG A 167 10.31 7.28 -2.02
N SER A 168 9.92 7.45 -0.77
CA SER A 168 8.83 6.69 -0.20
C SER A 168 7.59 6.88 -1.05
N GLY A 169 6.84 5.82 -1.31
CA GLY A 169 5.75 5.84 -2.27
C GLY A 169 5.02 4.52 -2.36
N LEU A 170 3.82 4.58 -2.93
CA LEU A 170 3.18 3.43 -3.53
C LEU A 170 3.75 3.24 -4.95
N TYR A 171 4.21 2.03 -5.25
CA TYR A 171 4.81 1.68 -6.52
C TYR A 171 3.98 0.60 -7.21
N GLN A 172 4.05 0.56 -8.54
CA GLN A 172 3.46 -0.49 -9.36
C GLN A 172 4.48 -0.99 -10.38
N ALA A 173 4.78 -2.28 -10.33
CA ALA A 173 5.54 -2.95 -11.38
C ALA A 173 4.58 -3.44 -12.47
N VAL A 174 4.80 -3.03 -13.71
CA VAL A 174 4.05 -3.46 -14.88
C VAL A 174 4.91 -4.43 -15.68
N PHE A 175 4.40 -5.63 -15.88
CA PHE A 175 4.97 -6.65 -16.75
C PHE A 175 4.41 -6.46 -18.15
N THR A 176 5.25 -6.45 -19.18
CA THR A 176 4.81 -6.29 -20.57
C THR A 176 5.56 -7.25 -21.49
N THR A 177 4.83 -8.17 -22.12
CA THR A 177 5.38 -9.10 -23.10
C THR A 177 5.71 -8.40 -24.42
N ALA A 178 6.56 -8.99 -25.25
CA ALA A 178 6.94 -8.43 -26.55
C ALA A 178 5.75 -8.24 -27.51
N ASP A 179 4.73 -9.09 -27.41
CA ASP A 179 3.47 -8.94 -28.13
C ASP A 179 2.49 -7.99 -27.43
N GLY A 180 2.90 -7.33 -26.34
CA GLY A 180 2.24 -6.19 -25.73
C GLY A 180 1.21 -6.51 -24.64
N TYR A 181 1.09 -7.77 -24.18
CA TYR A 181 0.21 -8.11 -23.07
C TYR A 181 0.76 -7.65 -21.72
N ARG A 182 -0.13 -7.19 -20.85
CA ARG A 182 0.25 -6.47 -19.63
C ARG A 182 -0.45 -6.99 -18.39
N SER A 183 0.30 -7.07 -17.29
CA SER A 183 -0.23 -7.19 -15.93
C SER A 183 0.63 -6.39 -14.96
N SER A 184 0.24 -6.28 -13.70
CA SER A 184 1.00 -5.56 -12.68
C SER A 184 0.96 -6.21 -11.30
N THR A 185 1.74 -5.62 -10.40
CA THR A 185 1.65 -5.87 -8.97
C THR A 185 2.12 -4.61 -8.23
N PRO A 186 1.42 -4.17 -7.17
CA PRO A 186 1.85 -3.05 -6.35
C PRO A 186 2.81 -3.49 -5.23
N PHE A 187 3.62 -2.55 -4.77
CA PHE A 187 4.43 -2.67 -3.55
C PHE A 187 4.71 -1.26 -3.00
N VAL A 188 5.13 -1.16 -1.74
CA VAL A 188 5.52 0.11 -1.12
C VAL A 188 7.03 0.23 -1.05
N VAL A 189 7.55 1.42 -1.30
CA VAL A 189 8.92 1.78 -0.91
C VAL A 189 8.83 2.66 0.33
N ARG A 190 9.56 2.25 1.37
CA ARG A 190 9.63 2.96 2.65
C ARG A 190 10.88 3.85 2.69
N GLU A 191 10.78 4.92 3.46
CA GLU A 191 11.93 5.73 3.88
C GLU A 191 11.87 5.89 5.40
N PRO A 192 12.11 4.84 6.20
CA PRO A 192 11.88 4.88 7.64
C PRO A 192 12.76 5.92 8.34
N GLN A 193 13.89 6.30 7.74
CA GLN A 193 14.79 7.33 8.29
C GLN A 193 14.26 8.76 8.09
N ARG A 194 13.33 8.98 7.16
CA ARG A 194 12.74 10.30 6.93
C ARG A 194 11.56 10.52 7.88
N SER A 195 11.62 11.59 8.66
CA SER A 195 10.44 12.14 9.32
C SER A 195 9.52 12.78 8.29
N SER A 196 8.21 12.52 8.38
CA SER A 196 7.18 13.25 7.64
C SER A 196 6.02 13.60 8.57
N ALA A 197 5.25 14.62 8.20
CA ALA A 197 4.04 14.94 8.95
C ALA A 197 2.96 13.85 8.85
N LEU A 198 2.87 13.17 7.70
CA LEU A 198 1.81 12.23 7.37
C LEU A 198 2.36 10.88 6.91
N LEU A 199 1.88 9.81 7.53
CA LEU A 199 2.06 8.44 7.03
C LEU A 199 0.80 7.99 6.28
N CYS A 200 0.95 7.44 5.08
CA CYS A 200 -0.14 6.81 4.33
C CYS A 200 0.06 5.29 4.31
N VAL A 201 -0.92 4.56 4.84
CA VAL A 201 -0.85 3.10 4.96
C VAL A 201 -1.72 2.45 3.88
N ILE A 202 -1.12 1.54 3.11
CA ILE A 202 -1.77 0.85 1.99
C ILE A 202 -2.24 -0.55 2.43
N PRO A 203 -3.51 -0.92 2.22
CA PRO A 203 -4.15 -2.05 2.89
C PRO A 203 -3.89 -3.40 2.18
N PHE A 204 -2.64 -3.86 2.15
CA PHE A 204 -2.24 -5.10 1.46
C PHE A 204 -2.96 -6.35 1.98
N THR A 205 -3.25 -6.40 3.29
CA THR A 205 -4.08 -7.45 3.93
C THR A 205 -5.47 -7.50 3.31
N THR A 206 -6.13 -6.35 3.16
CA THR A 206 -7.44 -6.24 2.51
C THR A 206 -7.37 -6.57 1.02
N TYR A 207 -6.34 -6.12 0.31
CA TYR A 207 -6.14 -6.51 -1.09
C TYR A 207 -6.06 -8.02 -1.27
N GLN A 208 -5.34 -8.74 -0.40
CA GLN A 208 -5.26 -10.20 -0.50
C GLN A 208 -6.54 -10.90 -0.06
N ALA A 209 -7.26 -10.36 0.92
CA ALA A 209 -8.54 -10.91 1.36
C ALA A 209 -9.56 -11.05 0.22
N TYR A 210 -9.56 -10.08 -0.68
CA TYR A 210 -10.46 -10.02 -1.84
C TYR A 210 -9.87 -10.59 -3.12
N ASN A 211 -8.60 -10.94 -3.14
CA ASN A 211 -7.91 -11.43 -4.33
C ASN A 211 -8.42 -12.83 -4.74
N MET A 212 -9.29 -12.87 -5.76
CA MET A 212 -9.90 -14.10 -6.33
C MET A 212 -8.95 -14.85 -7.28
N TRP A 213 -7.67 -14.49 -7.33
CA TRP A 213 -6.75 -15.07 -8.31
C TRP A 213 -6.60 -16.60 -8.15
N PRO A 214 -6.60 -17.36 -9.27
CA PRO A 214 -6.97 -16.91 -10.62
C PRO A 214 -8.49 -16.83 -10.80
N LYS A 215 -9.01 -15.71 -11.34
CA LYS A 215 -10.41 -15.52 -11.73
C LYS A 215 -10.71 -16.24 -13.06
N ASP A 216 -10.46 -17.54 -13.10
CA ASP A 216 -10.48 -18.38 -14.29
C ASP A 216 -11.74 -19.26 -14.41
N GLY A 217 -12.65 -19.18 -13.43
CA GLY A 217 -13.85 -20.02 -13.38
C GLY A 217 -13.63 -21.40 -12.73
N LYS A 218 -12.42 -21.71 -12.24
CA LYS A 218 -12.03 -23.07 -11.85
C LYS A 218 -11.28 -23.17 -10.52
N ALA A 219 -10.23 -22.37 -10.33
CA ALA A 219 -9.28 -22.58 -9.23
C ALA A 219 -9.24 -21.43 -8.22
N GLY A 220 -9.54 -20.20 -8.65
CA GLY A 220 -9.53 -19.01 -7.79
C GLY A 220 -10.37 -19.11 -6.53
N LYS A 221 -9.78 -18.61 -5.43
CA LYS A 221 -10.41 -18.49 -4.12
C LYS A 221 -9.86 -17.28 -3.38
N ASN A 222 -10.72 -16.64 -2.60
CA ASN A 222 -10.39 -15.57 -1.66
C ASN A 222 -11.10 -15.82 -0.31
N LEU A 223 -11.07 -14.87 0.63
CA LEU A 223 -11.70 -15.06 1.94
C LEU A 223 -13.25 -15.00 1.91
N TYR A 224 -13.87 -14.75 0.76
CA TYR A 224 -15.32 -14.63 0.61
C TYR A 224 -15.95 -15.75 -0.20
N GLY A 225 -15.22 -16.32 -1.16
CA GLY A 225 -15.71 -17.40 -2.00
C GLY A 225 -14.63 -18.01 -2.87
N GLY A 226 -15.04 -18.98 -3.68
CA GLY A 226 -14.19 -19.71 -4.60
C GLY A 226 -15.01 -20.36 -5.70
N TYR A 227 -14.36 -21.00 -6.66
CA TYR A 227 -15.08 -21.78 -7.67
C TYR A 227 -15.45 -23.18 -7.17
N LEU A 228 -16.62 -23.67 -7.60
CA LEU A 228 -17.10 -25.01 -7.28
C LEU A 228 -16.49 -26.07 -8.21
N PRO A 229 -16.44 -27.36 -7.80
CA PRO A 229 -16.17 -28.46 -8.72
C PRO A 229 -17.14 -28.43 -9.89
N GLY A 230 -16.63 -28.43 -11.13
CA GLY A 230 -17.45 -28.28 -12.36
C GLY A 230 -17.58 -26.84 -12.88
N GLY A 231 -17.11 -25.85 -12.12
CA GLY A 231 -17.10 -24.43 -12.50
C GLY A 231 -18.24 -23.62 -11.88
N GLY A 232 -18.21 -22.30 -12.08
CA GLY A 232 -19.16 -21.36 -11.49
C GLY A 232 -18.76 -20.89 -10.08
N ALA A 233 -19.22 -19.69 -9.71
CA ALA A 233 -18.86 -19.06 -8.44
C ALA A 233 -19.65 -19.68 -7.28
N GLY A 234 -18.93 -20.23 -6.31
CA GLY A 234 -19.47 -20.63 -5.02
C GLY A 234 -19.51 -19.47 -4.02
N GLY A 235 -20.17 -19.71 -2.88
CA GLY A 235 -20.24 -18.77 -1.76
C GLY A 235 -19.23 -19.06 -0.65
N ALA A 236 -19.56 -18.65 0.57
CA ALA A 236 -18.70 -18.75 1.75
C ALA A 236 -18.20 -20.18 2.06
N ALA A 237 -18.94 -21.23 1.69
CA ALA A 237 -18.50 -22.62 1.89
C ALA A 237 -17.31 -23.02 0.99
N SER A 238 -17.11 -22.32 -0.13
CA SER A 238 -16.06 -22.59 -1.12
C SER A 238 -14.83 -21.68 -0.98
N ARG A 239 -14.88 -20.74 -0.03
CA ARG A 239 -13.83 -19.75 0.21
C ARG A 239 -12.55 -20.38 0.69
N SER A 240 -11.47 -19.61 0.62
CA SER A 240 -10.25 -19.91 1.35
C SER A 240 -10.32 -19.38 2.78
N LEU A 241 -9.69 -20.11 3.71
CA LEU A 241 -9.49 -19.72 5.10
C LEU A 241 -8.16 -18.98 5.30
N LYS A 242 -7.22 -19.11 4.34
CA LYS A 242 -5.91 -18.45 4.35
C LYS A 242 -5.50 -17.99 2.95
N VAL A 243 -5.05 -16.74 2.81
CA VAL A 243 -4.59 -16.19 1.53
C VAL A 243 -3.11 -15.88 1.56
N SER A 244 -2.39 -16.19 0.48
CA SER A 244 -0.95 -15.94 0.37
C SER A 244 -0.67 -14.60 -0.32
N PHE A 245 0.40 -13.93 0.08
CA PHE A 245 1.01 -12.80 -0.65
C PHE A 245 1.92 -13.28 -1.79
N ASP A 246 2.31 -14.55 -1.83
CA ASP A 246 3.13 -15.15 -2.88
C ASP A 246 2.26 -15.63 -4.05
N ARG A 247 1.41 -14.74 -4.56
CA ARG A 247 0.54 -15.00 -5.71
C ARG A 247 0.16 -13.69 -6.44
N PRO A 248 -0.12 -13.73 -7.75
CA PRO A 248 -0.61 -12.55 -8.47
C PRO A 248 -1.95 -12.03 -7.93
N TYR A 249 -2.25 -10.77 -8.23
CA TYR A 249 -3.62 -10.25 -8.09
C TYR A 249 -4.46 -10.62 -9.32
N SER A 250 -5.76 -10.84 -9.11
CA SER A 250 -6.67 -11.30 -10.16
C SER A 250 -6.78 -10.33 -11.34
N GLY A 251 -7.09 -10.87 -12.52
CA GLY A 251 -7.22 -10.14 -13.77
C GLY A 251 -5.86 -9.72 -14.31
N ALA A 252 -5.66 -8.41 -14.46
CA ALA A 252 -4.39 -7.85 -14.92
C ALA A 252 -3.49 -7.42 -13.76
N GLY A 253 -3.77 -7.83 -12.52
CA GLY A 253 -2.85 -7.62 -11.40
C GLY A 253 -3.06 -6.33 -10.59
N THR A 254 -4.10 -5.55 -10.90
CA THR A 254 -4.53 -4.41 -10.07
C THR A 254 -5.45 -4.92 -8.95
N PRO A 255 -5.16 -4.63 -7.67
CA PRO A 255 -6.05 -5.02 -6.57
C PRO A 255 -7.46 -4.42 -6.65
N SER A 256 -8.42 -5.08 -6.01
CA SER A 256 -9.75 -4.52 -5.79
C SER A 256 -9.66 -3.22 -4.98
N TRP A 257 -10.41 -2.19 -5.41
CA TRP A 257 -10.48 -0.85 -4.82
C TRP A 257 -9.17 -0.06 -4.73
N PHE A 258 -8.14 -0.49 -5.46
CA PHE A 258 -6.86 0.23 -5.56
C PHE A 258 -7.02 1.70 -5.98
N ASN A 259 -8.12 2.02 -6.67
CA ASN A 259 -8.46 3.37 -7.06
C ASN A 259 -8.79 4.29 -5.86
N MET A 260 -9.29 3.79 -4.74
CA MET A 260 -9.52 4.60 -3.53
C MET A 260 -8.19 5.10 -2.96
N ASP A 261 -7.22 4.20 -2.78
CA ASP A 261 -5.90 4.55 -2.26
C ASP A 261 -5.14 5.47 -3.22
N THR A 262 -5.11 5.13 -4.51
CA THR A 262 -4.41 5.94 -5.52
C THR A 262 -5.08 7.31 -5.74
N SER A 263 -6.38 7.46 -5.50
CA SER A 263 -7.04 8.77 -5.54
C SER A 263 -6.51 9.70 -4.45
N PHE A 264 -6.39 9.20 -3.21
CA PHE A 264 -5.79 9.99 -2.13
C PHE A 264 -4.31 10.27 -2.38
N VAL A 265 -3.52 9.26 -2.76
CA VAL A 265 -2.08 9.41 -3.06
C VAL A 265 -1.86 10.56 -4.04
N ARG A 266 -2.56 10.52 -5.18
CA ARG A 266 -2.42 11.53 -6.24
C ARG A 266 -2.86 12.92 -5.78
N TRP A 267 -3.97 13.01 -5.04
CA TRP A 267 -4.49 14.27 -4.52
C TRP A 267 -3.60 14.89 -3.44
N ALA A 268 -3.03 14.06 -2.57
CA ALA A 268 -2.14 14.48 -1.50
C ALA A 268 -0.80 14.98 -2.06
N GLU A 269 -0.25 14.27 -3.04
CA GLU A 269 0.98 14.69 -3.70
C GLU A 269 0.79 15.94 -4.57
N GLU A 270 -0.35 16.09 -5.26
CA GLU A 270 -0.69 17.32 -5.99
C GLU A 270 -0.59 18.56 -5.08
N ARG A 271 -0.92 18.41 -3.80
CA ARG A 271 -0.88 19.47 -2.78
C ARG A 271 0.48 19.64 -2.12
N GLY A 272 1.47 18.83 -2.52
CA GLY A 272 2.82 18.90 -1.97
C GLY A 272 2.91 18.53 -0.49
N TYR A 273 1.95 17.76 0.05
CA TYR A 273 2.00 17.37 1.46
C TYR A 273 3.26 16.56 1.77
N ASP A 274 3.79 16.75 2.97
CA ASP A 274 4.91 15.99 3.49
C ASP A 274 4.45 14.58 3.92
N ILE A 275 4.46 13.66 2.96
CA ILE A 275 3.91 12.30 3.06
C ILE A 275 5.01 11.24 2.87
N THR A 276 4.91 10.17 3.65
CA THR A 276 5.60 8.88 3.45
C THR A 276 4.58 7.73 3.47
N TYR A 277 5.00 6.53 3.06
CA TYR A 277 4.12 5.41 2.79
C TYR A 277 4.59 4.14 3.51
N ALA A 278 3.61 3.34 3.91
CA ALA A 278 3.79 2.02 4.48
C ALA A 278 2.76 1.04 3.89
N SER A 279 3.12 -0.24 3.87
CA SER A 279 2.19 -1.35 3.77
C SER A 279 1.49 -1.56 5.13
N SER A 280 0.27 -2.07 5.12
CA SER A 280 -0.40 -2.51 6.36
C SER A 280 0.40 -3.57 7.13
N VAL A 281 1.22 -4.36 6.44
CA VAL A 281 2.14 -5.34 7.05
C VAL A 281 3.27 -4.65 7.83
N ASP A 282 3.66 -3.43 7.45
CA ASP A 282 4.73 -2.70 8.17
C ASP A 282 4.27 -2.22 9.57
N LEU A 283 2.96 -2.10 9.78
CA LEU A 283 2.38 -1.86 11.10
C LEU A 283 2.31 -3.15 11.92
N HIS A 284 2.24 -4.32 11.27
CA HIS A 284 2.20 -5.62 11.94
C HIS A 284 3.57 -6.00 12.49
N ASP A 285 4.62 -5.90 11.66
CA ASP A 285 5.98 -6.35 12.01
C ASP A 285 6.78 -5.29 12.80
N GLY A 286 6.25 -4.06 12.94
CA GLY A 286 6.91 -2.95 13.61
C GLY A 286 7.96 -2.23 12.75
N SER A 287 8.05 -2.55 11.46
CA SER A 287 8.89 -1.87 10.47
C SER A 287 8.59 -0.36 10.37
N VAL A 288 7.38 0.05 10.75
CA VAL A 288 6.95 1.44 10.85
C VAL A 288 6.24 1.68 12.17
N ASP A 289 6.76 2.62 12.96
CA ASP A 289 6.10 3.12 14.17
C ASP A 289 5.18 4.31 13.82
N PRO A 290 3.86 4.17 13.90
CA PRO A 290 2.91 5.26 13.66
C PRO A 290 3.05 6.42 14.66
N ALA A 291 3.63 6.19 15.84
CA ALA A 291 3.83 7.22 16.86
C ALA A 291 4.84 8.31 16.45
N ARG A 292 5.63 8.06 15.38
CA ARG A 292 6.58 9.03 14.81
C ARG A 292 5.94 10.07 13.90
N TYR A 293 4.68 9.88 13.53
CA TYR A 293 3.96 10.75 12.60
C TYR A 293 2.92 11.58 13.34
N ARG A 294 2.60 12.77 12.82
CA ARG A 294 1.51 13.58 13.39
C ARG A 294 0.15 12.95 13.08
N ALA A 295 0.01 12.44 11.86
CA ALA A 295 -1.17 11.71 11.44
C ALA A 295 -0.84 10.49 10.58
N VAL A 296 -1.66 9.45 10.73
CA VAL A 296 -1.67 8.27 9.86
C VAL A 296 -2.99 8.23 9.08
N PHE A 297 -2.90 8.12 7.76
CA PHE A 297 -4.03 8.09 6.85
C PHE A 297 -4.19 6.69 6.24
N PHE A 298 -5.42 6.19 6.32
CA PHE A 298 -5.92 4.97 5.70
C PHE A 298 -6.92 5.39 4.62
N PRO A 299 -6.46 5.58 3.36
CA PRO A 299 -7.25 6.26 2.35
C PRO A 299 -8.31 5.37 1.69
N GLY A 300 -8.09 4.07 1.65
CA GLY A 300 -8.96 3.09 1.01
C GLY A 300 -9.89 2.37 1.98
N HIS A 301 -10.29 1.18 1.54
CA HIS A 301 -11.00 0.21 2.37
C HIS A 301 -9.97 -0.68 3.08
N ASP A 302 -9.85 -0.54 4.40
CA ASP A 302 -8.87 -1.26 5.21
C ASP A 302 -9.55 -2.15 6.27
N GLU A 303 -10.16 -3.23 5.78
CA GLU A 303 -11.04 -4.12 6.54
C GLU A 303 -10.31 -5.13 7.44
N TYR A 304 -9.12 -5.58 7.03
CA TYR A 304 -8.45 -6.76 7.60
C TYR A 304 -7.20 -6.40 8.40
N TRP A 305 -7.30 -6.47 9.72
CA TRP A 305 -6.26 -6.02 10.65
C TRP A 305 -5.82 -7.13 11.59
N SER A 306 -4.51 -7.23 11.81
CA SER A 306 -3.96 -8.06 12.88
C SER A 306 -3.99 -7.34 14.22
N LYS A 307 -3.83 -8.08 15.32
CA LYS A 307 -3.71 -7.50 16.66
C LYS A 307 -2.55 -6.54 16.79
N GLN A 308 -1.40 -6.85 16.19
CA GLN A 308 -0.24 -5.97 16.16
C GLN A 308 -0.54 -4.64 15.46
N MET A 309 -1.26 -4.66 14.33
CA MET A 309 -1.69 -3.45 13.64
C MET A 309 -2.65 -2.62 14.50
N TYR A 310 -3.65 -3.27 15.12
CA TYR A 310 -4.61 -2.62 16.01
C TYR A 310 -3.91 -1.95 17.20
N ASP A 311 -2.99 -2.67 17.85
CA ASP A 311 -2.25 -2.18 19.01
C ASP A 311 -1.32 -1.03 18.64
N SER A 312 -0.64 -1.13 17.49
CA SER A 312 0.23 -0.08 16.95
C SER A 312 -0.55 1.22 16.71
N ALA A 313 -1.71 1.15 16.05
CA ALA A 313 -2.55 2.32 15.81
C ALA A 313 -3.19 2.87 17.10
N SER A 314 -3.67 1.99 17.99
CA SER A 314 -4.27 2.39 19.27
C SER A 314 -3.24 3.03 20.19
N GLY A 315 -2.02 2.50 20.23
CA GLY A 315 -0.89 3.07 20.94
C GLY A 315 -0.51 4.46 20.43
N ALA A 316 -0.52 4.66 19.11
CA ALA A 316 -0.29 5.99 18.52
C ALA A 316 -1.37 7.00 18.95
N VAL A 317 -2.64 6.61 18.95
CA VAL A 317 -3.74 7.48 19.43
C VAL A 317 -3.59 7.81 20.92
N ALA A 318 -3.25 6.80 21.74
CA ALA A 318 -2.98 6.99 23.17
C ALA A 318 -1.77 7.91 23.43
N ALA A 319 -0.80 7.93 22.53
CA ALA A 319 0.36 8.84 22.54
C ALA A 319 0.07 10.21 21.89
N GLY A 320 -1.19 10.55 21.65
CA GLY A 320 -1.59 11.85 21.12
C GLY A 320 -1.46 12.00 19.60
N ARG A 321 -1.30 10.90 18.84
CA ARG A 321 -1.24 10.94 17.38
C ARG A 321 -2.61 10.79 16.75
N ASN A 322 -2.73 11.30 15.53
CA ASN A 322 -4.00 11.38 14.83
C ASN A 322 -4.15 10.28 13.79
N LEU A 323 -5.37 9.80 13.56
CA LEU A 323 -5.69 8.87 12.48
C LEU A 323 -6.78 9.46 11.58
N ALA A 324 -6.76 9.11 10.30
CA ALA A 324 -7.81 9.44 9.36
C ALA A 324 -8.13 8.24 8.47
N PHE A 325 -9.36 7.78 8.50
CA PHE A 325 -9.88 6.74 7.63
C PHE A 325 -10.85 7.37 6.65
N LEU A 326 -10.52 7.30 5.36
CA LEU A 326 -11.33 7.89 4.30
C LEU A 326 -12.36 6.91 3.74
N GLY A 327 -12.29 5.62 4.09
CA GLY A 327 -13.27 4.61 3.71
C GLY A 327 -14.38 4.35 4.75
N ALA A 328 -15.02 3.19 4.60
CA ALA A 328 -15.89 2.55 5.59
C ALA A 328 -15.42 1.12 5.86
N ASN A 329 -16.06 0.47 6.83
CA ASN A 329 -15.81 -0.93 7.19
C ASN A 329 -14.33 -1.21 7.45
N ASN A 330 -13.68 -0.24 8.11
CA ASN A 330 -12.28 -0.36 8.48
C ASN A 330 -12.17 -1.16 9.78
N VAL A 331 -11.08 -1.92 9.90
CA VAL A 331 -10.77 -2.70 11.13
C VAL A 331 -11.91 -3.66 11.48
N TYR A 332 -12.58 -4.27 10.49
CA TYR A 332 -13.76 -5.11 10.72
C TYR A 332 -13.40 -6.57 11.05
N PHE A 333 -12.48 -7.17 10.28
CA PHE A 333 -12.00 -8.52 10.51
C PHE A 333 -10.64 -8.52 11.21
N HIS A 334 -10.54 -9.33 12.27
CA HIS A 334 -9.27 -9.71 12.87
C HIS A 334 -8.62 -10.83 12.05
N VAL A 335 -7.34 -10.63 11.74
CA VAL A 335 -6.51 -11.59 10.98
C VAL A 335 -5.24 -11.94 11.72
N ARG A 336 -4.64 -13.05 11.31
CA ARG A 336 -3.31 -13.47 11.73
C ARG A 336 -2.39 -13.56 10.53
N LEU A 337 -1.20 -12.98 10.63
CA LEU A 337 -0.13 -13.18 9.64
C LEU A 337 0.75 -14.35 10.08
N GLU A 338 1.07 -15.20 9.11
CA GLU A 338 1.74 -16.48 9.29
C GLU A 338 2.89 -16.61 8.28
N ARG A 339 3.83 -17.52 8.58
CA ARG A 339 4.95 -17.81 7.68
C ARG A 339 4.47 -18.49 6.39
N SER A 340 5.18 -18.26 5.28
CA SER A 340 5.04 -19.08 4.07
C SER A 340 5.47 -20.53 4.34
N ALA A 341 5.16 -21.43 3.40
CA ALA A 341 5.68 -22.80 3.40
C ALA A 341 7.23 -22.88 3.40
N THR A 342 7.90 -21.82 2.95
CA THR A 342 9.38 -21.70 2.98
C THR A 342 9.91 -20.97 4.22
N GLY A 343 9.05 -20.71 5.22
CA GLY A 343 9.42 -20.11 6.49
C GLY A 343 9.52 -18.58 6.50
N ARG A 344 9.22 -17.90 5.38
CA ARG A 344 9.27 -16.44 5.30
C ARG A 344 8.14 -15.82 6.13
N PRO A 345 8.40 -14.87 7.05
CA PRO A 345 7.37 -14.27 7.89
C PRO A 345 6.35 -13.48 7.05
N ASP A 346 5.12 -13.39 7.56
CA ASP A 346 4.06 -12.49 7.10
C ASP A 346 3.68 -12.64 5.63
N ARG A 347 3.78 -13.86 5.11
CA ARG A 347 3.45 -14.19 3.71
C ARG A 347 2.11 -14.89 3.55
N VAL A 348 1.48 -15.34 4.63
CA VAL A 348 0.15 -15.94 4.62
C VAL A 348 -0.73 -15.23 5.62
N MET A 349 -1.95 -14.86 5.22
CA MET A 349 -2.94 -14.23 6.10
C MET A 349 -4.10 -15.19 6.34
N ALA A 350 -4.34 -15.54 7.61
CA ALA A 350 -5.44 -16.38 8.05
C ALA A 350 -6.64 -15.55 8.52
N CYS A 351 -7.84 -15.95 8.09
CA CYS A 351 -9.10 -15.41 8.56
C CYS A 351 -10.22 -16.44 8.41
N TYR A 352 -10.65 -16.99 9.54
CA TYR A 352 -11.71 -18.00 9.56
C TYR A 352 -13.10 -17.38 9.53
N LYS A 353 -13.25 -16.05 9.73
CA LYS A 353 -14.50 -15.25 9.69
C LYS A 353 -15.59 -15.67 10.70
N SER A 354 -15.55 -16.89 11.22
CA SER A 354 -16.44 -17.47 12.21
C SER A 354 -15.73 -18.58 12.98
N ALA A 355 -16.27 -18.98 14.13
CA ALA A 355 -15.78 -20.14 14.88
C ALA A 355 -16.10 -21.48 14.17
N PRO A 356 -15.30 -22.54 14.41
CA PRO A 356 -14.04 -22.53 15.15
C PRO A 356 -12.85 -22.01 14.31
N ASP A 357 -11.97 -21.21 14.91
CA ASP A 357 -10.62 -20.95 14.40
C ASP A 357 -9.69 -21.95 15.10
N PRO A 358 -9.17 -22.97 14.39
CA PRO A 358 -8.35 -24.03 14.98
C PRO A 358 -6.99 -23.53 15.48
N GLY A 359 -6.59 -22.31 15.11
CA GLY A 359 -5.33 -21.69 15.50
C GLY A 359 -5.51 -20.41 16.31
N ALA A 360 -6.63 -20.24 17.03
CA ALA A 360 -6.83 -19.09 17.91
C ALA A 360 -5.72 -19.06 18.98
N GLY A 361 -4.80 -18.09 18.86
CA GLY A 361 -3.75 -17.84 19.85
C GLY A 361 -4.17 -16.77 20.86
N GLU A 362 -3.18 -16.18 21.54
CA GLU A 362 -3.41 -15.12 22.54
C GLU A 362 -4.12 -13.89 21.99
N SER A 363 -3.93 -13.59 20.70
CA SER A 363 -4.63 -12.50 20.00
C SER A 363 -6.12 -12.79 19.73
N GLY A 364 -6.60 -14.00 20.03
CA GLY A 364 -7.97 -14.44 19.82
C GLY A 364 -8.24 -15.03 18.43
N ALA A 365 -9.49 -15.44 18.21
CA ALA A 365 -9.94 -16.00 16.95
C ALA A 365 -9.97 -14.95 15.83
N THR A 366 -9.71 -15.38 14.60
CA THR A 366 -9.77 -14.53 13.40
C THR A 366 -11.21 -14.38 12.88
N THR A 367 -11.99 -13.58 13.60
CA THR A 367 -13.40 -13.25 13.33
C THR A 367 -13.58 -11.72 13.31
N ILE A 368 -14.82 -11.22 13.40
CA ILE A 368 -15.06 -9.79 13.51
C ILE A 368 -14.57 -9.25 14.87
N TRP A 369 -13.94 -8.08 14.85
CA TRP A 369 -13.27 -7.48 16.01
C TRP A 369 -14.18 -7.34 17.25
N ARG A 370 -15.41 -6.86 17.05
CA ARG A 370 -16.41 -6.72 18.11
C ARG A 370 -16.93 -8.02 18.72
N SER A 371 -16.50 -9.18 18.24
CA SER A 371 -16.93 -10.50 18.73
C SER A 371 -15.79 -11.36 19.27
N ILE A 372 -14.56 -10.83 19.32
CA ILE A 372 -13.41 -11.56 19.89
C ILE A 372 -13.56 -11.76 21.39
N LEU A 373 -13.99 -10.71 22.10
CA LEU A 373 -14.17 -10.70 23.55
C LEU A 373 -15.66 -10.63 23.91
N PRO A 374 -16.13 -11.31 24.98
CA PRO A 374 -17.54 -11.29 25.40
C PRO A 374 -18.06 -9.88 25.71
N ASP A 375 -17.23 -9.01 26.27
CA ASP A 375 -17.55 -7.63 26.60
C ASP A 375 -17.47 -6.67 25.41
N ARG A 376 -17.11 -7.19 24.23
CA ARG A 376 -16.91 -6.44 22.98
C ARG A 376 -15.87 -5.32 23.11
N ALA A 377 -14.94 -5.39 24.06
CA ALA A 377 -13.97 -4.33 24.33
C ALA A 377 -13.08 -3.98 23.13
N LEU A 378 -12.98 -4.85 22.13
CA LEU A 378 -12.25 -4.64 20.88
C LEU A 378 -13.15 -4.20 19.71
N ALA A 379 -14.40 -3.79 19.95
CA ALA A 379 -15.23 -3.24 18.89
C ALA A 379 -14.56 -2.05 18.20
N GLU A 380 -14.70 -2.00 16.88
CA GLU A 380 -14.09 -1.02 15.98
C GLU A 380 -14.39 0.41 16.43
N GLN A 381 -15.62 0.65 16.88
CA GLN A 381 -16.08 1.92 17.40
C GLN A 381 -15.23 2.47 18.55
N ARG A 382 -14.61 1.61 19.36
CA ARG A 382 -13.77 2.06 20.48
C ARG A 382 -12.54 2.82 19.99
N LEU A 383 -11.96 2.44 18.86
CA LEU A 383 -10.85 3.14 18.23
C LEU A 383 -11.35 4.23 17.27
N LEU A 384 -12.30 3.87 16.41
CA LEU A 384 -12.71 4.66 15.25
C LEU A 384 -13.79 5.70 15.58
N GLY A 385 -14.51 5.55 16.68
CA GLY A 385 -15.65 6.37 17.04
C GLY A 385 -16.97 5.97 16.36
N ILE A 386 -16.92 5.30 15.22
CA ILE A 386 -18.07 4.66 14.56
C ILE A 386 -17.63 3.30 14.01
N GLN A 387 -18.55 2.43 13.62
CA GLN A 387 -18.22 1.08 13.16
C GLN A 387 -19.10 0.65 12.00
N PHE A 388 -18.71 -0.41 11.30
CA PHE A 388 -19.48 -0.96 10.18
C PHE A 388 -20.95 -1.20 10.55
N SER A 389 -21.83 -0.70 9.69
CA SER A 389 -23.28 -0.75 9.82
C SER A 389 -23.92 -1.65 8.77
N GLY A 390 -23.50 -1.53 7.51
CA GLY A 390 -24.15 -2.24 6.41
C GLY A 390 -23.66 -1.87 5.02
N ILE A 391 -24.19 -2.61 4.04
CA ILE A 391 -23.86 -2.45 2.62
C ILE A 391 -24.96 -1.60 1.97
N VAL A 392 -24.56 -0.51 1.32
CA VAL A 392 -25.46 0.47 0.73
C VAL A 392 -26.05 -0.07 -0.59
N LYS A 393 -27.38 -0.21 -0.68
CA LYS A 393 -28.07 -0.78 -1.85
C LYS A 393 -27.97 0.09 -3.10
N LYS A 394 -28.09 1.39 -2.95
CA LYS A 394 -27.90 2.39 -4.02
C LYS A 394 -27.18 3.59 -3.45
N PRO A 395 -26.23 4.21 -4.18
CA PRO A 395 -25.59 5.43 -3.71
C PRO A 395 -26.63 6.48 -3.30
N THR A 396 -26.45 7.07 -2.13
CA THR A 396 -27.35 8.06 -1.54
C THR A 396 -26.55 9.31 -1.14
N PRO A 397 -27.18 10.48 -0.94
CA PRO A 397 -26.47 11.65 -0.49
C PRO A 397 -25.90 11.51 0.91
N LEU A 398 -24.74 12.13 1.14
CA LEU A 398 -24.27 12.42 2.50
C LEU A 398 -24.99 13.67 3.01
N VAL A 399 -25.65 13.59 4.16
CA VAL A 399 -26.36 14.73 4.77
C VAL A 399 -25.48 15.39 5.79
N VAL A 400 -25.08 16.63 5.53
CA VAL A 400 -24.17 17.39 6.39
C VAL A 400 -24.81 17.70 7.75
N ARG A 401 -24.03 17.52 8.82
CA ARG A 401 -24.33 17.98 10.17
C ARG A 401 -23.19 18.80 10.73
N GLN A 402 -23.50 19.65 11.70
CA GLN A 402 -22.51 20.47 12.41
C GLN A 402 -21.65 21.34 11.46
N PRO A 403 -22.24 22.13 10.54
CA PRO A 403 -21.51 22.87 9.51
C PRO A 403 -20.48 23.89 10.08
N GLY A 404 -20.62 24.27 11.36
CA GLY A 404 -19.64 25.11 12.07
C GLY A 404 -18.35 24.37 12.51
N HIS A 405 -18.31 23.04 12.43
CA HIS A 405 -17.13 22.25 12.78
C HIS A 405 -15.97 22.54 11.82
N TRP A 406 -14.72 22.48 12.32
CA TRP A 406 -13.52 22.84 11.54
C TRP A 406 -13.36 22.04 10.25
N LEU A 407 -13.88 20.80 10.20
CA LEU A 407 -13.86 19.95 9.01
C LEU A 407 -14.55 20.65 7.83
N TRP A 408 -15.66 21.34 8.09
CA TRP A 408 -16.48 21.98 7.07
C TRP A 408 -16.05 23.42 6.76
N ARG A 409 -14.98 23.93 7.38
CA ARG A 409 -14.54 25.31 7.20
C ARG A 409 -14.23 25.66 5.73
N GLY A 410 -14.94 26.64 5.18
CA GLY A 410 -14.74 27.12 3.82
C GLY A 410 -15.27 26.19 2.73
N THR A 411 -16.06 25.18 3.07
CA THR A 411 -16.79 24.37 2.06
C THR A 411 -18.10 25.04 1.63
N GLY A 412 -18.64 25.96 2.43
CA GLY A 412 -19.92 26.62 2.21
C GLY A 412 -21.14 25.72 2.46
N VAL A 413 -20.96 24.59 3.17
CA VAL A 413 -22.07 23.67 3.47
C VAL A 413 -23.04 24.25 4.50
N LYS A 414 -24.29 23.80 4.44
CA LYS A 414 -25.35 24.09 5.42
C LYS A 414 -25.77 22.83 6.16
N ASP A 415 -26.32 22.97 7.36
CA ASP A 415 -26.90 21.82 8.07
C ASP A 415 -28.05 21.24 7.25
N GLY A 416 -28.09 19.91 7.13
CA GLY A 416 -29.06 19.21 6.28
C GLY A 416 -28.76 19.23 4.78
N GLU A 417 -27.67 19.89 4.34
CA GLU A 417 -27.31 19.86 2.92
C GLU A 417 -26.96 18.45 2.46
N GLN A 418 -27.50 18.05 1.30
CA GLN A 418 -27.30 16.73 0.70
C GLN A 418 -26.19 16.77 -0.36
N LEU A 419 -25.07 16.13 -0.07
CA LEU A 419 -23.97 15.93 -1.02
C LEU A 419 -24.23 14.64 -1.80
N ALA A 420 -24.78 14.78 -3.00
CA ALA A 420 -25.28 13.66 -3.80
C ALA A 420 -24.23 12.56 -4.08
N ASN A 421 -24.69 11.30 -4.10
CA ASN A 421 -23.93 10.09 -4.45
C ASN A 421 -22.67 9.83 -3.61
N LEU A 422 -22.59 10.40 -2.41
CA LEU A 422 -21.39 10.31 -1.58
C LEU A 422 -21.42 9.15 -0.57
N VAL A 423 -22.59 8.64 -0.18
CA VAL A 423 -22.69 7.43 0.64
C VAL A 423 -22.90 6.24 -0.29
N GLY A 424 -21.94 5.33 -0.37
CA GLY A 424 -22.01 4.19 -1.28
C GLY A 424 -21.09 3.03 -0.90
N VAL A 425 -21.43 1.87 -1.48
CA VAL A 425 -20.85 0.54 -1.22
C VAL A 425 -21.05 0.09 0.22
N GLU A 426 -20.41 0.73 1.19
CA GLU A 426 -20.50 0.41 2.61
C GLU A 426 -20.59 1.69 3.45
N ALA A 427 -21.19 1.54 4.63
CA ALA A 427 -21.45 2.63 5.55
C ALA A 427 -21.14 2.24 6.99
N ASP A 428 -20.55 3.17 7.72
CA ASP A 428 -20.31 3.08 9.16
C ASP A 428 -21.31 3.93 9.93
N CYS A 429 -21.64 3.52 11.14
CA CYS A 429 -22.54 4.24 12.02
C CYS A 429 -22.05 4.24 13.46
N TYR A 430 -22.48 5.26 14.21
CA TYR A 430 -22.52 5.19 15.65
C TYR A 430 -23.51 4.09 16.09
N ASP A 431 -23.08 3.25 17.02
CA ASP A 431 -23.89 2.26 17.72
C ASP A 431 -23.86 2.52 19.23
N ILE A 432 -25.01 2.85 19.81
CA ILE A 432 -25.15 3.12 21.24
C ILE A 432 -24.92 1.87 22.10
N HIS A 433 -25.12 0.68 21.54
CA HIS A 433 -24.95 -0.59 22.24
C HIS A 433 -23.55 -1.19 22.11
N SER A 434 -22.64 -0.52 21.37
CA SER A 434 -21.23 -0.90 21.31
C SER A 434 -20.43 -0.08 22.32
N PRO A 435 -19.31 -0.60 22.87
CA PRO A 435 -18.42 0.20 23.69
C PRO A 435 -18.04 1.53 23.03
N GLN A 436 -18.06 2.60 23.82
CA GLN A 436 -17.77 3.94 23.34
C GLN A 436 -16.26 4.21 23.37
N PRO A 437 -15.72 5.04 22.46
CA PRO A 437 -14.36 5.52 22.59
C PRO A 437 -14.19 6.31 23.90
N GLN A 438 -13.00 6.25 24.49
CA GLN A 438 -12.65 7.11 25.62
C GLN A 438 -12.33 8.51 25.10
N GLY A 439 -13.34 9.37 25.05
CA GLY A 439 -13.18 10.70 24.48
C GLY A 439 -14.51 11.32 24.06
N ARG A 440 -14.42 12.39 23.28
CA ARG A 440 -15.58 13.08 22.72
C ARG A 440 -15.71 12.72 21.25
N ARG A 441 -16.91 12.32 20.83
CA ARG A 441 -17.26 12.10 19.42
C ARG A 441 -18.21 13.18 18.93
N THR A 442 -17.90 13.73 17.77
CA THR A 442 -18.78 14.64 17.03
C THR A 442 -19.22 13.97 15.72
N LEU A 443 -20.53 13.84 15.51
CA LEU A 443 -21.11 13.34 14.26
C LEU A 443 -21.30 14.51 13.28
N LEU A 444 -20.66 14.43 12.13
CA LEU A 444 -20.56 15.47 11.11
C LEU A 444 -21.43 15.17 9.88
N ALA A 445 -22.01 13.98 9.81
CA ALA A 445 -23.04 13.62 8.85
C ALA A 445 -23.99 12.59 9.48
N ASP A 446 -25.26 12.59 9.04
CA ASP A 446 -26.30 11.63 9.42
C ASP A 446 -27.17 11.34 8.19
N SER A 447 -26.85 10.26 7.47
CA SER A 447 -27.42 9.97 6.15
C SER A 447 -28.19 8.67 6.16
N ARG A 448 -29.48 8.70 5.82
CA ARG A 448 -30.29 7.48 5.70
C ARG A 448 -29.95 6.72 4.40
N TYR A 449 -29.89 5.39 4.48
CA TYR A 449 -29.69 4.52 3.33
C TYR A 449 -30.46 3.20 3.47
N GLU A 450 -30.80 2.57 2.34
CA GLU A 450 -31.33 1.21 2.29
C GLU A 450 -30.18 0.19 2.32
N ASP A 451 -30.23 -0.77 3.25
CA ASP A 451 -29.27 -1.86 3.30
C ASP A 451 -29.55 -2.88 2.17
N SER A 452 -28.48 -3.40 1.54
CA SER A 452 -28.60 -4.35 0.42
C SER A 452 -28.79 -5.80 0.86
N LYS A 453 -28.50 -6.11 2.13
CA LYS A 453 -28.59 -7.45 2.72
C LYS A 453 -29.81 -7.60 3.62
N GLN A 454 -30.37 -6.48 4.09
CA GLN A 454 -31.51 -6.42 4.99
C GLN A 454 -32.53 -5.44 4.41
N ALA A 455 -33.82 -5.78 4.41
CA ALA A 455 -34.89 -4.86 4.04
C ALA A 455 -35.15 -3.83 5.17
N LYS A 456 -34.11 -3.07 5.54
CA LYS A 456 -34.11 -2.09 6.62
C LYS A 456 -33.41 -0.81 6.17
N THR A 457 -33.97 0.32 6.57
CA THR A 457 -33.29 1.60 6.49
C THR A 457 -32.31 1.71 7.64
N LYS A 458 -31.06 2.04 7.32
CA LYS A 458 -29.98 2.30 8.29
C LYS A 458 -29.50 3.74 8.14
N THR A 459 -28.57 4.14 9.02
CA THR A 459 -27.97 5.47 9.02
C THR A 459 -26.45 5.35 8.88
N GLN A 460 -25.87 6.15 8.00
CA GLN A 460 -24.44 6.38 7.88
C GLN A 460 -24.06 7.62 8.68
N HIS A 461 -22.90 7.59 9.32
CA HIS A 461 -22.31 8.76 9.97
C HIS A 461 -20.89 9.03 9.48
N THR A 462 -20.53 10.31 9.43
CA THR A 462 -19.14 10.78 9.38
C THR A 462 -18.80 11.30 10.77
N ALA A 463 -17.63 10.99 11.30
CA ALA A 463 -17.30 11.32 12.69
C ALA A 463 -15.87 11.85 12.85
N VAL A 464 -15.70 12.70 13.86
CA VAL A 464 -14.41 13.01 14.47
C VAL A 464 -14.49 12.61 15.95
N THR A 465 -13.49 11.88 16.42
CA THR A 465 -13.37 11.47 17.81
C THR A 465 -12.06 11.96 18.40
N GLU A 466 -12.16 12.81 19.42
CA GLU A 466 -11.04 13.33 20.20
C GLU A 466 -10.87 12.44 21.43
N HIS A 467 -9.84 11.59 21.44
CA HIS A 467 -9.57 10.64 22.52
C HIS A 467 -8.92 11.32 23.72
N THR A 468 -9.14 10.78 24.93
CA THR A 468 -8.59 11.30 26.19
C THR A 468 -7.07 11.35 26.23
N GLY A 469 -6.38 10.47 25.48
CA GLY A 469 -4.93 10.50 25.28
C GLY A 469 -4.42 11.63 24.38
N GLY A 470 -5.32 12.47 23.84
CA GLY A 470 -5.00 13.63 22.99
C GLY A 470 -5.03 13.34 21.49
N GLY A 471 -5.08 12.08 21.07
CA GLY A 471 -5.17 11.70 19.66
C GLY A 471 -6.56 11.92 19.08
N THR A 472 -6.64 12.36 17.83
CA THR A 472 -7.90 12.57 17.10
C THR A 472 -8.05 11.56 15.96
N VAL A 473 -9.22 10.94 15.86
CA VAL A 473 -9.56 10.00 14.78
C VAL A 473 -10.68 10.59 13.91
N PHE A 474 -10.43 10.75 12.61
CA PHE A 474 -11.44 11.09 11.61
C PHE A 474 -11.91 9.82 10.87
N MET A 475 -13.22 9.66 10.74
CA MET A 475 -13.87 8.59 9.96
C MET A 475 -14.83 9.20 8.93
N ALA A 476 -14.55 8.99 7.64
CA ALA A 476 -15.47 9.37 6.58
C ALA A 476 -16.77 8.53 6.62
N GLY A 477 -16.64 7.23 6.91
CA GLY A 477 -17.76 6.30 7.07
C GLY A 477 -18.46 5.95 5.75
N THR A 478 -17.76 6.09 4.61
CA THR A 478 -18.25 5.65 3.30
C THR A 478 -17.12 5.44 2.28
N PHE A 479 -17.29 4.53 1.32
CA PHE A 479 -16.25 4.25 0.30
C PHE A 479 -16.07 5.37 -0.72
N HIS A 480 -17.11 6.16 -1.02
CA HIS A 480 -17.02 7.11 -2.13
C HIS A 480 -16.22 8.37 -1.78
N TRP A 481 -15.87 8.61 -0.50
CA TRP A 481 -15.12 9.81 -0.09
C TRP A 481 -13.78 9.98 -0.83
N PRO A 482 -12.84 9.00 -0.83
CA PRO A 482 -11.56 9.14 -1.54
C PRO A 482 -11.75 9.31 -3.05
N LEU A 483 -12.83 8.79 -3.62
CA LEU A 483 -13.14 8.91 -5.05
C LEU A 483 -13.50 10.34 -5.47
N MET A 484 -13.84 11.20 -4.51
CA MET A 484 -14.09 12.63 -4.77
C MET A 484 -12.80 13.44 -4.94
N LEU A 485 -11.65 12.88 -4.59
CA LEU A 485 -10.40 13.62 -4.49
C LEU A 485 -9.74 13.86 -5.86
N VAL A 486 -10.04 13.02 -6.86
CA VAL A 486 -9.48 13.16 -8.22
C VAL A 486 -10.58 13.28 -9.28
N ASP A 487 -10.21 13.77 -10.46
CA ASP A 487 -11.16 13.94 -11.57
C ASP A 487 -11.11 12.83 -12.62
N ASP A 488 -9.98 12.15 -12.76
CA ASP A 488 -9.70 11.29 -13.91
C ASP A 488 -9.71 9.79 -13.62
N ASP A 489 -10.32 9.34 -12.53
CA ASP A 489 -10.43 7.91 -12.20
C ASP A 489 -11.49 7.20 -13.05
N ALA A 490 -11.08 6.14 -13.76
CA ALA A 490 -11.94 5.40 -14.69
C ALA A 490 -13.00 4.56 -13.96
N TYR A 491 -12.70 4.04 -12.77
CA TYR A 491 -13.67 3.34 -11.95
C TYR A 491 -14.75 4.29 -11.43
N THR A 492 -14.34 5.44 -10.89
CA THR A 492 -15.24 6.50 -10.43
C THR A 492 -16.16 6.91 -11.58
N ARG A 493 -15.64 7.31 -12.74
CA ARG A 493 -16.46 7.76 -13.89
C ARG A 493 -17.48 6.74 -14.39
N LYS A 494 -17.21 5.44 -14.25
CA LYS A 494 -18.11 4.36 -14.70
C LYS A 494 -19.22 4.06 -13.68
N THR A 495 -18.92 4.11 -12.38
CA THR A 495 -19.82 3.61 -11.33
C THR A 495 -20.44 4.71 -10.48
N VAL A 496 -19.74 5.83 -10.29
CA VAL A 496 -20.15 6.95 -9.44
C VAL A 496 -20.11 8.25 -10.25
N LYS A 497 -21.23 8.99 -10.30
CA LYS A 497 -21.29 10.28 -11.00
C LYS A 497 -21.43 11.43 -9.99
N PRO A 498 -20.37 11.80 -9.25
CA PRO A 498 -20.46 12.89 -8.30
C PRO A 498 -20.43 14.25 -9.02
N SER A 499 -21.16 15.22 -8.48
CA SER A 499 -21.16 16.59 -8.99
C SER A 499 -19.81 17.27 -8.73
N GLY A 500 -19.44 18.24 -9.58
CA GLY A 500 -18.25 19.07 -9.35
C GLY A 500 -18.31 19.83 -8.00
N ALA A 501 -19.51 20.25 -7.59
CA ALA A 501 -19.74 20.88 -6.30
C ALA A 501 -19.45 19.93 -5.12
N THR A 502 -19.95 18.67 -5.17
CA THR A 502 -19.66 17.64 -4.18
C THR A 502 -18.14 17.42 -4.08
N LYS A 503 -17.47 17.24 -5.22
CA LYS A 503 -16.00 17.06 -5.26
C LYS A 503 -15.26 18.22 -4.61
N ALA A 504 -15.58 19.46 -4.97
CA ALA A 504 -14.94 20.65 -4.41
C ALA A 504 -15.08 20.71 -2.88
N LYS A 505 -16.28 20.43 -2.37
CA LYS A 505 -16.58 20.41 -0.93
C LYS A 505 -15.79 19.33 -0.19
N ILE A 506 -15.73 18.12 -0.74
CA ILE A 506 -15.00 17.00 -0.13
C ILE A 506 -13.48 17.18 -0.22
N ARG A 507 -12.95 17.73 -1.31
CA ARG A 507 -11.53 18.11 -1.40
C ARG A 507 -11.18 19.15 -0.34
N ARG A 508 -12.03 20.15 -0.14
CA ARG A 508 -11.82 21.17 0.90
C ARG A 508 -11.91 20.58 2.31
N ALA A 509 -12.91 19.74 2.58
CA ALA A 509 -13.06 19.06 3.88
C ALA A 509 -11.84 18.16 4.18
N THR A 510 -11.37 17.40 3.19
CA THR A 510 -10.17 16.56 3.35
C THR A 510 -8.91 17.40 3.56
N ALA A 511 -8.78 18.55 2.89
CA ALA A 511 -7.68 19.48 3.16
C ALA A 511 -7.72 20.05 4.59
N ASN A 512 -8.92 20.36 5.12
CA ASN A 512 -9.09 20.77 6.51
C ASN A 512 -8.68 19.64 7.47
N ALA A 513 -9.03 18.38 7.18
CA ALA A 513 -8.59 17.22 7.95
C ALA A 513 -7.07 17.06 7.95
N VAL A 514 -6.42 17.07 6.79
CA VAL A 514 -4.95 17.02 6.70
C VAL A 514 -4.35 18.16 7.52
N PHE A 515 -4.79 19.40 7.33
CA PHE A 515 -4.27 20.55 8.06
C PHE A 515 -4.42 20.40 9.58
N ARG A 516 -5.60 19.98 10.07
CA ARG A 516 -5.84 19.87 11.52
C ARG A 516 -5.11 18.71 12.15
N LEU A 517 -5.13 17.53 11.53
CA LEU A 517 -4.50 16.33 12.07
C LEU A 517 -2.97 16.37 11.97
N THR A 518 -2.42 17.23 11.11
CA THR A 518 -0.97 17.45 11.02
C THR A 518 -0.51 18.75 11.69
N ALA A 519 -1.35 19.50 12.40
CA ALA A 519 -0.93 20.70 13.12
C ALA A 519 -0.08 20.37 14.37
N GLY A 520 0.79 21.31 14.79
CA GLY A 520 1.72 21.14 15.93
C GLY A 520 3.15 20.83 15.50
N ALA A 521 4.12 20.80 16.42
CA ALA A 521 5.51 20.42 16.10
C ALA A 521 5.63 18.88 16.01
N PRO A 522 6.45 18.32 15.08
CA PRO A 522 6.84 16.92 15.21
C PRO A 522 7.75 16.83 16.45
N ARG A 523 7.56 15.80 17.27
CA ARG A 523 8.49 15.53 18.38
C ARG A 523 9.38 14.37 17.99
#